data_AF-A0A852W937-F1
#
_entry.id   AF-A0A852W937-F1
#
_cell.length_a   1.000
_cell.length_b   1.000
_cell.length_c   1.000
_cell.angle_alpha   90.00
_cell.angle_beta   90.00
_cell.angle_gamma   90.00
#
_symmetry.space_group_name_H-M   'P 1'
#
loop_
_entity.id
_entity.type
_entity.pdbx_description
1 polymer ?
#
loop_
_entity_poly.entity_id
_entity_poly.type
_entity_poly.pdbx_seq_one_letter_code
_entity_poly.pdbx_strand_id
1 'polypeptide(L)'
;MPDWRITCFFTGKGLRRRGVADIALGGAPAEIARLGGGVVEGYPEETDDRAVPGSYLHTGPMAVFERRGFTRTRPISPHRWVVTRTVDGTSPARPQGVAHSR
;
A
#
# COMPACT_ATOMS: atom_id res chain seq x y z
N MET A 1 -9.23 -4.89 13.95
CA MET A 1 -7.96 -4.12 13.92
C MET A 1 -7.26 -4.51 12.62
N PRO A 2 -6.59 -3.61 11.87
CA PRO A 2 -5.97 -3.98 10.60
C PRO A 2 -4.87 -5.02 10.82
N ASP A 3 -4.71 -5.93 9.86
CA ASP A 3 -3.67 -6.96 9.86
C ASP A 3 -2.29 -6.34 9.53
N TRP A 4 -2.28 -5.34 8.65
CA TRP A 4 -1.07 -4.66 8.18
C TRP A 4 -1.20 -3.14 8.24
N ARG A 5 -0.09 -2.45 8.49
CA ARG A 5 -0.02 -0.98 8.43
C ARG A 5 1.18 -0.52 7.61
N ILE A 6 0.93 0.42 6.70
CA ILE A 6 1.98 1.13 5.95
C ILE A 6 1.99 2.57 6.44
N THR A 7 2.96 2.88 7.30
CA THR A 7 3.00 4.16 8.02
C THR A 7 3.89 5.20 7.33
N CYS A 8 5.02 4.80 6.73
CA CYS A 8 5.91 5.72 6.03
C CYS A 8 6.77 5.03 4.96
N PHE A 9 7.28 5.84 4.03
CA PHE A 9 8.26 5.48 3.02
C PHE A 9 9.54 6.27 3.28
N PHE A 10 10.64 5.56 3.52
CA PHE A 10 11.93 6.19 3.66
C PHE A 10 12.65 6.27 2.32
N THR A 11 13.17 7.46 1.98
CA THR A 11 13.95 7.70 0.77
C THR A 11 15.22 8.46 1.10
N GLY A 12 16.35 7.94 0.63
CA GLY A 12 17.65 8.63 0.75
C GLY A 12 17.60 10.01 0.08
N LYS A 13 18.35 10.99 0.63
CA LYS A 13 18.30 12.41 0.23
C LYS A 13 18.43 12.64 -1.29
N GLY A 14 19.28 11.88 -1.98
CA GLY A 14 19.49 11.98 -3.43
C GLY A 14 18.48 11.24 -4.31
N LEU A 15 17.59 10.44 -3.71
CA LEU A 15 16.62 9.58 -4.39
C LEU A 15 15.17 10.05 -4.22
N ARG A 16 14.96 11.19 -3.55
CA ARG A 16 13.63 11.79 -3.38
C ARG A 16 13.04 12.25 -4.71
N ARG A 17 11.70 12.31 -4.77
CA ARG A 17 10.93 12.71 -5.97
C ARG A 17 11.14 11.81 -7.20
N ARG A 18 11.55 10.55 -6.98
CA ARG A 18 11.75 9.54 -8.04
C ARG A 18 10.70 8.42 -8.00
N GLY A 19 9.52 8.67 -7.44
CA GLY A 19 8.43 7.69 -7.40
C GLY A 19 8.63 6.52 -6.41
N VAL A 20 9.58 6.61 -5.47
CA VAL A 20 9.87 5.48 -4.55
C VAL A 20 8.65 5.05 -3.74
N ALA A 21 7.82 5.99 -3.27
CA ALA A 21 6.59 5.66 -2.54
C ALA A 21 5.62 4.84 -3.41
N ASP A 22 5.51 5.15 -4.70
CA ASP A 22 4.66 4.40 -5.63
C ASP A 22 5.20 2.98 -5.86
N ILE A 23 6.51 2.84 -6.08
CA ILE A 23 7.16 1.53 -6.24
C ILE A 23 7.03 0.69 -4.97
N ALA A 24 7.32 1.27 -3.80
CA ALA A 24 7.22 0.59 -2.52
C ALA A 24 5.80 0.14 -2.20
N LEU A 25 4.80 1.03 -2.40
CA LEU A 25 3.40 0.67 -2.24
C LEU A 25 2.91 -0.33 -3.29
N GLY A 26 3.61 -0.44 -4.42
CA GLY A 26 3.36 -1.49 -5.40
C GLY A 26 3.80 -2.88 -4.98
N GLY A 27 4.96 -2.98 -4.32
CA GLY A 27 5.48 -4.25 -3.83
C GLY A 27 4.79 -4.74 -2.56
N ALA A 28 4.40 -3.82 -1.66
CA ALA A 28 3.89 -4.20 -0.34
C ALA A 28 2.62 -5.09 -0.40
N PRO A 29 1.57 -4.79 -1.18
CA PRO A 29 0.40 -5.66 -1.30
C PRO A 29 0.74 -7.04 -1.86
N ALA A 30 1.71 -7.15 -2.77
CA ALA A 30 2.11 -8.43 -3.33
C ALA A 30 2.77 -9.32 -2.26
N GLU A 31 3.63 -8.74 -1.43
CA GLU A 31 4.24 -9.47 -0.31
C GLU A 31 3.22 -9.82 0.77
N ILE A 32 2.28 -8.91 1.07
CA ILE A 32 1.18 -9.18 2.00
C ILE A 32 0.32 -10.35 1.50
N ALA A 33 0.00 -10.40 0.20
CA ALA A 33 -0.71 -11.53 -0.39
C ALA A 33 0.07 -12.85 -0.21
N ARG A 34 1.38 -12.83 -0.43
CA ARG A 34 2.26 -14.00 -0.22
C ARG A 34 2.27 -14.48 1.23
N LEU A 35 2.11 -13.57 2.18
CA LEU A 35 2.05 -13.84 3.61
C LEU A 35 0.64 -14.20 4.13
N GLY A 36 -0.34 -14.35 3.25
CA GLY A 36 -1.70 -14.79 3.60
C GLY A 36 -2.78 -13.71 3.49
N GLY A 37 -2.42 -12.49 3.09
CA GLY A 37 -3.37 -11.40 2.87
C GLY A 37 -3.80 -10.69 4.16
N GLY A 38 -4.93 -9.99 4.07
CA GLY A 38 -5.53 -9.23 5.17
C GLY A 38 -5.88 -7.79 4.80
N VAL A 39 -6.39 -7.05 5.79
CA VAL A 39 -6.70 -5.63 5.68
C VAL A 39 -5.43 -4.81 5.90
N VAL A 40 -5.07 -4.03 4.90
CA VAL A 40 -3.92 -3.11 4.91
C VAL A 40 -4.41 -1.70 5.15
N GLU A 41 -3.88 -1.03 6.16
CA GLU A 41 -4.19 0.36 6.52
C GLU A 41 -3.02 1.30 6.17
N GLY A 42 -3.34 2.48 5.64
CA GLY A 42 -2.38 3.54 5.30
C GLY A 42 -2.84 4.92 5.74
N TYR A 43 -1.92 5.89 5.74
CA TYR A 43 -2.16 7.25 6.28
C TYR A 43 -1.61 8.37 5.39
N PRO A 44 -2.02 8.43 4.10
CA PRO A 44 -1.49 9.39 3.15
C PRO A 44 -1.75 10.85 3.53
N GLU A 45 -0.93 11.73 2.96
CA GLU A 45 -1.19 13.17 2.89
C GLU A 45 -2.00 13.50 1.64
N GLU A 46 -3.04 14.32 1.82
CA GLU A 46 -3.80 14.87 0.69
C GLU A 46 -2.94 15.88 -0.09
N THR A 47 -2.94 15.83 -1.42
CA THR A 47 -2.03 16.65 -2.26
C THR A 47 -2.71 17.33 -3.45
N ASP A 48 -3.97 17.03 -3.73
CA ASP A 48 -4.62 17.44 -4.99
C ASP A 48 -4.73 18.96 -5.15
N ASP A 49 -5.11 19.66 -4.08
CA ASP A 49 -5.31 21.12 -4.10
C ASP A 49 -4.24 21.91 -3.31
N ARG A 50 -3.12 21.27 -2.94
CA ARG A 50 -2.07 21.97 -2.16
C ARG A 50 -0.65 21.48 -2.42
N ALA A 51 0.29 22.44 -2.42
CA ALA A 51 1.70 22.13 -2.29
C ALA A 51 2.03 21.70 -0.86
N VAL A 52 2.50 20.47 -0.69
CA VAL A 52 2.86 19.90 0.62
C VAL A 52 4.39 19.91 0.76
N PRO A 53 4.95 20.46 1.87
CA PRO A 53 6.39 20.36 2.11
C PRO A 53 6.83 18.90 2.14
N GLY A 54 7.96 18.59 1.50
CA GLY A 54 8.44 17.22 1.38
C GLY A 54 8.64 16.48 2.71
N SER A 55 8.78 17.20 3.83
CA SER A 55 8.82 16.63 5.18
C SER A 55 7.52 15.93 5.59
N TYR A 56 6.37 16.32 5.04
CA TYR A 56 5.08 15.69 5.33
C TYR A 56 4.81 14.49 4.41
N LEU A 57 5.46 14.41 3.25
CA LEU A 57 5.24 13.34 2.27
C LEU A 57 5.90 12.00 2.62
N HIS A 58 6.42 11.85 3.84
CA HIS A 58 6.96 10.58 4.31
C HIS A 58 5.88 9.49 4.41
N THR A 59 4.61 9.85 4.61
CA THR A 59 3.49 8.89 4.57
C THR A 59 2.98 8.61 3.16
N GLY A 60 3.51 9.32 2.15
CA GLY A 60 3.11 9.23 0.75
C GLY A 60 1.88 10.09 0.39
N PRO A 61 1.73 10.47 -0.89
CA PRO A 61 0.58 11.25 -1.36
C PRO A 61 -0.67 10.37 -1.56
N MET A 62 -1.85 10.94 -1.34
CA MET A 62 -3.15 10.27 -1.47
C MET A 62 -3.33 9.55 -2.81
N ALA A 63 -3.02 10.23 -3.92
CA ALA A 63 -3.16 9.67 -5.25
C ALA A 63 -2.36 8.36 -5.46
N VAL A 64 -1.24 8.14 -4.74
CA VAL A 64 -0.49 6.88 -4.81
C VAL A 64 -1.27 5.73 -4.19
N PHE A 65 -1.98 5.97 -3.08
CA PHE A 65 -2.82 4.97 -2.42
C PHE A 65 -4.06 4.64 -3.25
N GLU A 66 -4.76 5.65 -3.77
CA GLU A 66 -5.96 5.46 -4.59
C GLU A 66 -5.66 4.65 -5.86
N ARG A 67 -4.58 4.98 -6.58
CA ARG A 67 -4.14 4.20 -7.76
C ARG A 67 -3.83 2.74 -7.43
N ARG A 68 -3.49 2.44 -6.17
CA ARG A 68 -3.20 1.09 -5.68
C ARG A 68 -4.43 0.42 -5.07
N GLY A 69 -5.63 0.98 -5.25
CA GLY A 69 -6.90 0.38 -4.83
C GLY A 69 -7.20 0.53 -3.34
N PHE A 70 -6.56 1.48 -2.65
CA PHE A 70 -6.97 1.86 -1.31
C PHE A 70 -8.17 2.81 -1.36
N THR A 71 -9.04 2.69 -0.37
CA THR A 71 -10.24 3.52 -0.21
C THR A 71 -10.19 4.30 1.09
N ARG A 72 -10.70 5.53 1.08
CA ARG A 72 -10.85 6.35 2.30
C ARG A 72 -11.87 5.70 3.24
N THR A 73 -11.54 5.60 4.53
CA THR A 73 -12.46 5.07 5.54
C THR A 73 -12.89 6.14 6.53
N ARG A 74 -11.92 6.83 7.17
CA ARG A 74 -12.22 7.84 8.20
C ARG A 74 -11.24 9.01 8.14
N PRO A 75 -11.72 10.26 8.27
CA PRO A 75 -10.83 11.41 8.40
C PRO A 75 -10.08 11.39 9.74
N ILE A 76 -8.83 11.82 9.71
CA ILE A 76 -7.97 12.00 10.91
C ILE A 76 -7.82 13.49 11.22
N SER A 77 -7.64 14.29 10.17
CA SER A 77 -7.55 15.75 10.21
C SER A 77 -8.04 16.30 8.86
N PRO A 78 -8.10 17.63 8.64
CA PRO A 78 -8.58 18.21 7.37
C PRO A 78 -7.89 17.68 6.11
N HIS A 79 -6.71 17.09 6.26
CA HIS A 79 -5.79 16.77 5.18
C HIS A 79 -5.22 15.36 5.26
N ARG A 80 -5.71 14.55 6.21
CA ARG A 80 -5.24 13.19 6.46
C ARG A 80 -6.42 12.25 6.66
N TRP A 81 -6.31 11.09 6.06
CA TRP A 81 -7.31 10.02 6.14
C TRP A 81 -6.66 8.72 6.57
N VAL A 82 -7.46 7.88 7.21
CA VAL A 82 -7.22 6.44 7.19
C VAL A 82 -7.69 5.94 5.83
N VAL A 83 -6.84 5.19 5.14
CA VAL A 83 -7.21 4.47 3.92
C VAL A 83 -6.98 2.98 4.12
N THR A 84 -7.83 2.15 3.50
CA THR A 84 -7.72 0.69 3.61
C THR A 84 -7.77 0.01 2.27
N ARG A 85 -7.11 -1.15 2.16
CA ARG A 85 -7.27 -2.10 1.05
C ARG A 85 -7.30 -3.51 1.63
N THR A 86 -8.26 -4.31 1.19
CA THR A 86 -8.22 -5.77 1.43
C THR A 86 -7.33 -6.43 0.38
N VAL A 87 -6.42 -7.29 0.83
CA VAL A 87 -5.53 -8.08 -0.02
C VAL A 87 -5.82 -9.55 0.21
N ASP A 88 -6.13 -10.28 -0.85
CA ASP A 88 -6.35 -11.72 -0.78
C ASP A 88 -5.02 -12.46 -0.65
N GLY A 89 -5.01 -13.51 0.18
CA GLY A 89 -3.85 -14.40 0.30
C GLY A 89 -3.63 -15.18 -0.99
N THR A 90 -2.37 -15.34 -1.39
CA THR A 90 -2.03 -16.30 -2.46
C THR A 90 -2.10 -17.70 -1.86
N SER A 91 -3.19 -18.43 -2.15
CA SER A 91 -3.19 -19.86 -1.86
C SER A 91 -2.12 -20.52 -2.75
N PRO A 92 -1.23 -21.37 -2.22
CA PRO A 92 -0.33 -22.12 -3.09
C PRO A 92 -1.19 -22.91 -4.07
N ALA A 93 -0.94 -22.74 -5.36
CA ALA A 93 -1.60 -23.53 -6.40
C ALA A 93 -1.46 -25.01 -6.03
N ARG A 94 -2.58 -25.70 -5.80
CA ARG A 94 -2.58 -27.13 -5.49
C ARG A 94 -1.86 -27.84 -6.65
N PRO A 95 -0.79 -28.64 -6.41
CA PRO A 95 -0.12 -29.31 -7.50
C PRO A 95 -1.15 -30.16 -8.25
N GLN A 96 -1.29 -29.88 -9.55
CA GLN A 96 -2.11 -30.66 -10.46
C GLN A 96 -1.48 -32.06 -10.48
N GLY A 97 -2.12 -33.03 -9.82
CA GLY A 97 -1.62 -34.40 -9.77
C GLY A 97 -1.45 -34.92 -11.18
N VAL A 98 -0.22 -35.25 -11.56
CA VAL A 98 0.08 -35.97 -12.80
C VAL A 98 -0.59 -37.33 -12.68
N ALA A 99 -1.73 -37.50 -13.35
CA ALA A 99 -2.41 -38.79 -13.48
C ALA A 99 -1.44 -39.77 -14.15
N HIS A 100 -0.84 -40.66 -13.37
CA HIS A 100 -0.12 -41.80 -13.91
C HIS A 100 -1.15 -42.83 -14.35
N SER A 101 -1.42 -42.86 -15.65
CA SER A 101 -2.10 -43.99 -16.29
C SER A 101 -1.21 -45.24 -16.17
N ARG A 102 -1.79 -46.31 -15.62
CA ARG A 102 -1.19 -47.65 -15.57
C ARG A 102 -1.06 -48.26 -16.96
#